data_AF-A0A0Q3U9K2-F1
#
_entry.id   AF-A0A0Q3U9K2-F1
#
_cell.length_a   1.000
_cell.length_b   1.000
_cell.length_c   1.000
_cell.angle_alpha   90.00
_cell.angle_beta   90.00
_cell.angle_gamma   90.00
#
_symmetry.space_group_name_H-M   'P 1'
#
loop_
_entity.id
_entity.type
_entity.pdbx_description
1 polymer ?
#
loop_
_entity_poly.entity_id
_entity_poly.type
_entity_poly.pdbx_seq_one_letter_code
_entity_poly.pdbx_strand_id
1 'polypeptide(L)'
;MDPCPFVRVLVGNLALRMPVAPLAAGASAGVHPSTSPCHCKIRLGKMPAQLVPTPLVPFDGGEQAPASGALAAAFHLSKADLEWFNGKPFRRSSPR
;
A
#
# COMPACT_ATOMS: atom_id res chain seq x y z
N MET A 1 -36.79 -3.82 3.78
CA MET A 1 -35.41 -3.31 3.89
C MET A 1 -34.85 -3.27 2.49
N ASP A 2 -34.58 -2.08 1.95
CA ASP A 2 -34.00 -1.94 0.61
C ASP A 2 -32.47 -2.02 0.71
N PRO A 3 -31.80 -2.90 -0.06
CA PRO A 3 -30.35 -2.98 -0.05
C PRO A 3 -29.75 -1.66 -0.57
N CYS A 4 -28.87 -1.04 0.22
CA CYS A 4 -28.15 0.15 -0.22
C CYS A 4 -27.00 -0.28 -1.16
N PRO A 5 -26.98 0.15 -2.43
CA PRO A 5 -25.90 -0.19 -3.33
C PRO A 5 -24.59 0.47 -2.89
N PHE A 6 -23.50 -0.30 -2.88
CA PHE A 6 -22.15 0.19 -2.58
C PHE A 6 -21.14 -0.46 -3.52
N VAL A 7 -19.99 0.19 -3.69
CA VAL A 7 -18.84 -0.35 -4.42
C VAL A 7 -17.71 -0.61 -3.42
N ARG A 8 -16.98 -1.72 -3.58
CA ARG A 8 -15.78 -2.02 -2.79
C ARG A 8 -14.55 -1.96 -3.70
N VAL A 9 -13.56 -1.19 -3.27
CA VAL A 9 -12.23 -1.16 -3.90
C VAL A 9 -11.25 -1.88 -2.99
N LEU A 10 -10.65 -2.94 -3.48
CA LEU A 10 -9.67 -3.75 -2.76
C LEU A 10 -8.30 -3.55 -3.39
N VAL A 11 -7.29 -3.36 -2.55
CA VAL A 11 -5.88 -3.34 -2.96
C VAL A 11 -5.25 -4.60 -2.39
N GLY A 12 -4.72 -5.47 -3.24
CA GLY A 12 -4.03 -6.69 -2.82
C GLY A 12 -2.60 -6.74 -3.35
N ASN A 13 -1.84 -7.73 -2.88
CA ASN A 13 -0.50 -8.06 -3.38
C ASN A 13 0.47 -6.85 -3.39
N LEU A 14 0.45 -6.05 -2.33
CA LEU A 14 1.36 -4.92 -2.16
C LEU A 14 2.69 -5.40 -1.56
N ALA A 15 3.81 -5.07 -2.23
CA ALA A 15 5.16 -5.33 -1.75
C ALA A 15 6.08 -4.18 -2.13
N LEU A 16 7.13 -3.96 -1.33
CA LEU A 16 8.16 -2.95 -1.59
C LEU A 16 9.46 -3.64 -1.97
N ARG A 17 10.01 -3.28 -3.13
CA ARG A 17 11.34 -3.71 -3.56
C ARG A 17 12.34 -2.62 -3.20
N MET A 18 13.29 -2.92 -2.33
CA MET A 18 14.37 -1.99 -1.96
C MET A 18 15.73 -2.56 -2.36
N PRO A 19 16.67 -1.72 -2.81
CA PRO A 19 18.07 -2.12 -2.93
C PRO A 19 18.58 -2.51 -1.54
N VAL A 20 19.15 -3.71 -1.41
CA VAL A 20 19.88 -4.09 -0.20
C VAL A 20 21.18 -3.30 -0.22
N ALA A 21 21.33 -2.32 0.68
CA ALA A 21 22.61 -1.64 0.81
C ALA A 21 23.67 -2.66 1.25
N PRO A 22 24.88 -2.65 0.66
CA PRO A 22 25.98 -3.48 1.14
C PRO A 22 26.21 -3.18 2.63
N LEU A 23 26.36 -4.23 3.45
CA LEU A 23 26.76 -4.07 4.84
C LEU A 23 28.07 -3.26 4.84
N ALA A 24 28.04 -2.02 5.34
CA ALA A 24 29.27 -1.25 5.49
C ALA A 24 30.19 -2.06 6.41
N ALA A 25 31.38 -2.42 5.90
CA ALA A 25 32.38 -3.18 6.64
C ALA A 25 32.75 -2.39 7.91
N GLY A 26 32.19 -2.77 9.05
CA GLY A 26 32.38 -2.09 10.33
C GLY A 26 31.11 -1.74 11.11
N ALA A 27 29.90 -1.96 10.57
CA ALA A 27 28.65 -1.74 11.31
C ALA A 27 28.42 -2.83 12.37
N SER A 28 29.07 -2.66 13.53
CA SER A 28 28.81 -3.40 14.77
C SER A 28 27.37 -3.15 15.24
N ALA A 29 26.61 -4.22 15.44
CA ALA A 29 25.44 -4.30 16.32
C ALA A 29 24.31 -3.26 16.14
N GLY A 30 24.04 -2.78 14.92
CA GLY A 30 22.91 -1.91 14.61
C GLY A 30 21.78 -2.66 13.89
N VAL A 31 20.52 -2.35 14.24
CA VAL A 31 19.33 -2.81 13.51
C VAL A 31 19.47 -2.41 12.04
N HIS A 32 19.63 -3.39 11.16
CA HIS A 32 19.77 -3.14 9.72
C HIS A 32 18.51 -2.43 9.19
N PRO A 33 18.60 -1.38 8.36
CA PRO A 33 17.42 -0.65 7.90
C PRO A 33 16.39 -1.53 7.16
N SER A 34 16.80 -2.68 6.62
CA SER A 34 15.89 -3.68 6.04
C SER A 34 15.11 -4.52 7.07
N THR A 35 15.39 -4.41 8.38
CA THR A 35 14.68 -5.15 9.44
C THR A 35 13.61 -4.31 10.14
N SER A 36 13.51 -3.01 9.85
CA SER A 36 12.41 -2.17 10.34
C SER A 36 11.14 -2.38 9.49
N PRO A 37 9.96 -2.60 10.10
CA PRO A 37 8.70 -2.73 9.38
C PRO A 37 8.40 -1.47 8.55
N CYS A 38 8.43 -1.62 7.24
CA CYS A 38 7.99 -0.56 6.32
C CYS A 38 6.46 -0.56 6.24
N HIS A 39 5.88 0.64 6.19
CA HIS A 39 4.44 0.81 6.09
C HIS A 39 4.09 1.68 4.88
N CYS A 40 3.07 1.29 4.12
CA CYS A 40 2.52 2.10 3.06
C CYS A 40 1.24 2.78 3.53
N LYS A 41 1.13 4.08 3.21
CA LYS A 41 -0.09 4.86 3.41
C LYS A 41 -0.89 4.90 2.12
N ILE A 42 -1.97 4.14 2.06
CA ILE A 42 -2.86 4.05 0.89
C ILE A 42 -3.99 5.05 1.05
N ARG A 43 -4.25 5.86 0.02
CA ARG A 43 -5.31 6.89 0.00
C ARG A 43 -6.17 6.76 -1.24
N LEU A 44 -7.48 6.83 -1.04
CA LEU A 44 -8.47 6.88 -2.13
C LEU A 44 -9.32 8.15 -2.00
N GLY A 45 -9.01 9.18 -2.78
CA GLY A 45 -9.73 10.46 -2.73
C GLY A 45 -9.77 11.10 -1.33
N LYS A 46 -11.00 11.37 -0.84
CA LYS A 46 -11.26 11.93 0.49
C LYS A 46 -11.40 10.88 1.60
N MET A 47 -11.27 9.60 1.27
CA MET A 47 -11.46 8.53 2.23
C MET A 47 -10.33 8.49 3.27
N PRO A 48 -10.60 7.94 4.47
CA PRO A 48 -9.57 7.70 5.48
C PRO A 48 -8.40 6.92 4.88
N ALA A 49 -7.19 7.39 5.16
CA ALA A 49 -5.98 6.69 4.72
C ALA A 49 -5.83 5.39 5.50
N GLN A 50 -5.39 4.33 4.83
CA GLN A 50 -5.07 3.05 5.47
C GLN A 50 -3.55 2.92 5.52
N LEU A 51 -3.02 2.78 6.73
CA LEU A 51 -1.60 2.52 6.95
C LEU A 51 -1.43 1.02 7.11
N VAL A 52 -0.65 0.39 6.23
CA VAL A 52 -0.50 -1.06 6.21
C VAL A 52 0.95 -1.49 6.20
N PRO A 53 1.32 -2.52 6.98
CA PRO A 53 2.64 -3.14 6.87
C PRO A 53 2.86 -3.63 5.44
N THR A 54 4.02 -3.33 4.88
CA THR A 54 4.36 -3.67 3.50
C THR A 54 5.55 -4.63 3.49
N PRO A 55 5.36 -5.87 3.03
CA PRO A 55 6.44 -6.83 2.89
C PRO A 55 7.58 -6.26 2.04
N LEU A 56 8.81 -6.43 2.51
CA LEU A 56 10.01 -6.10 1.76
C LEU A 56 10.42 -7.31 0.92
N VAL A 57 10.62 -7.11 -0.38
CA VAL A 57 11.10 -8.13 -1.30
C VAL A 57 12.52 -7.77 -1.74
N PRO A 58 13.50 -8.68 -1.59
CA PRO A 58 14.88 -8.45 -2.01
C PRO A 58 14.98 -8.07 -3.49
N PHE A 59 15.95 -7.21 -3.82
CA PHE A 59 16.16 -6.80 -5.21
C PHE A 59 16.73 -7.93 -6.08
N ASP A 60 17.50 -8.84 -5.48
CA ASP A 60 18.23 -9.91 -6.18
C ASP A 60 17.39 -11.20 -6.23
N GLY A 61 16.51 -11.23 -7.23
CA GLY A 61 16.11 -12.44 -7.96
C GLY A 61 15.72 -13.69 -7.17
N GLY A 62 14.58 -13.66 -6.48
CA GLY A 62 13.77 -14.85 -6.27
C GLY A 62 12.31 -14.47 -6.49
N GLU A 63 11.61 -15.14 -7.41
CA GLU A 63 10.15 -15.03 -7.53
C GLU A 63 9.52 -15.60 -6.25
N GLN A 64 9.49 -14.79 -5.20
CA GLN A 64 8.70 -15.09 -4.03
C GLN A 64 7.26 -14.90 -4.47
N ALA A 65 6.54 -16.02 -4.62
CA ALA A 65 5.15 -16.00 -5.00
C ALA A 65 4.42 -14.97 -4.12
N PRO A 66 3.82 -13.91 -4.71
CA PRO A 66 3.08 -12.96 -3.92
C PRO A 66 2.04 -13.75 -3.13
N ALA A 67 1.95 -13.50 -1.83
CA ALA A 67 1.02 -14.20 -0.94
C ALA A 67 -0.40 -14.04 -1.53
N SER A 68 -0.82 -15.05 -2.29
CA SER A 68 -2.04 -14.98 -3.10
C SER A 68 -3.22 -14.79 -2.17
N GLY A 69 -3.87 -13.63 -2.25
CA GLY A 69 -5.04 -13.28 -1.43
C GLY A 69 -4.79 -12.31 -0.29
N ALA A 70 -3.56 -11.82 -0.08
CA ALA A 70 -3.30 -10.79 0.92
C ALA A 70 -3.87 -9.42 0.46
N LEU A 71 -4.87 -8.91 1.19
CA LEU A 71 -5.43 -7.57 0.98
C LEU A 71 -4.66 -6.54 1.81
N ALA A 72 -4.09 -5.56 1.12
CA ALA A 72 -3.40 -4.42 1.71
C ALA A 72 -4.36 -3.27 2.04
N ALA A 73 -5.49 -3.11 1.34
CA ALA A 73 -6.49 -2.12 1.73
C ALA A 73 -7.88 -2.47 1.20
N ALA A 74 -8.91 -1.96 1.87
CA ALA A 74 -10.30 -2.11 1.45
C ALA A 74 -11.08 -0.81 1.68
N PHE A 75 -11.62 -0.23 0.63
CA PHE A 75 -12.44 0.97 0.66
C PHE A 75 -13.88 0.62 0.30
N HIS A 76 -14.83 1.03 1.14
CA HIS A 76 -16.27 0.91 0.85
C HIS A 76 -16.77 2.28 0.41
N LEU A 77 -17.28 2.36 -0.81
CA LEU A 77 -17.79 3.58 -1.41
C LEU A 77 -19.31 3.56 -1.35
N SER A 78 -19.86 4.55 -0.63
CA SER A 78 -21.29 4.84 -0.70
C SER A 78 -21.64 5.53 -2.02
N LYS A 79 -22.94 5.66 -2.31
CA LYS A 79 -23.41 6.48 -3.43
C LYS A 79 -22.83 7.90 -3.38
N ALA A 80 -22.80 8.53 -2.20
CA ALA A 80 -22.27 9.88 -2.04
C ALA A 80 -20.75 9.97 -2.31
N ASP A 81 -19.99 8.91 -2.05
CA ASP A 81 -18.58 8.85 -2.41
C ASP A 81 -18.39 8.71 -3.91
N LEU A 82 -19.22 7.90 -4.57
CA LEU A 82 -19.18 7.71 -6.01
C LEU A 82 -19.50 9.01 -6.76
N GLU A 83 -20.54 9.73 -6.36
CA GLU A 83 -20.88 11.04 -6.93
C GLU A 83 -19.73 12.04 -6.75
N TRP A 84 -19.08 12.02 -5.59
CA TRP A 84 -17.90 12.84 -5.33
C TRP A 84 -16.74 12.53 -6.27
N PHE A 85 -16.49 11.25 -6.58
CA PHE A 85 -15.45 10.85 -7.53
C PHE A 85 -15.81 11.24 -8.96
N ASN A 86 -17.09 11.17 -9.34
CA ASN A 86 -17.56 11.56 -10.68
C ASN A 86 -17.42 13.08 -10.93
N GLY A 87 -17.68 13.90 -9.91
CA GLY A 87 -17.61 15.36 -10.01
C GLY A 87 -16.20 15.96 -9.96
N LYS A 88 -15.14 15.15 -9.85
CA LYS A 88 -13.77 15.66 -9.67
C LYS A 88 -12.79 15.06 -10.68
N PRO A 89 -12.07 15.88 -11.47
CA PRO A 89 -10.93 15.37 -12.21
C PRO A 89 -9.88 14.86 -11.23
N PHE A 90 -9.44 13.62 -11.42
CA PHE A 90 -8.35 13.02 -10.64
C PHE A 90 -7.08 13.85 -10.83
N ARG A 91 -6.81 14.77 -9.90
CA ARG A 91 -5.54 15.51 -9.88
C ARG A 91 -4.51 14.64 -9.15
N ARG A 92 -3.52 14.12 -9.89
CA ARG A 92 -2.33 13.53 -9.27
C ARG A 92 -1.71 14.61 -8.38
N SER A 93 -1.67 14.36 -7.08
CA SER A 93 -0.85 15.17 -6.18
C SER A 93 0.61 14.94 -6.56
N SER A 94 1.32 16.01 -6.95
CA SER A 94 2.77 15.99 -7.13
C SER A 94 3.43 15.38 -5.90
N PRO A 95 4.49 14.55 -6.05
CA PRO A 95 5.33 14.21 -4.91
C PRO A 95 5.91 15.51 -4.34
N ARG A 96 5.85 15.66 -3.02
CA ARG A 96 6.63 16.64 -2.26
C ARG A 96 7.88 15.95 -1.74
#